data_AF-A0A5K7ZGX7-F1
#
_entry.id   AF-A0A5K7ZGX7-F1
#
_cell.length_a   1.000
_cell.length_b   1.000
_cell.length_c   1.000
_cell.angle_alpha   90.00
_cell.angle_beta   90.00
_cell.angle_gamma   90.00
#
_symmetry.space_group_name_H-M   'P 1'
#
loop_
_entity.id
_entity.type
_entity.pdbx_description
1 polymer ?
#
loop_
_entity_poly.entity_id
_entity_poly.type
_entity_poly.pdbx_seq_one_letter_code
_entity_poly.pdbx_strand_id
1 'polypeptide(L)'
;MAHVLRAFSNGMDGVFIGACHLDECNYVTHGNFIAKNMVLLFKKIMEHIGLNPDRLRMQFMSAAEANVFAESTNSFIKTIKELGPLGKNEGLDDEEIRSKLAQVEKLLPYIKIATKEKLKKRLSQDEYEGYFTKDEIARLFDEAPSYYIQPDKCQACMTCARRCPAEAIISVKKEVHVIDQDKCIKCGTCIEVCPTKFSAITKIVGQPVPPPPPEGKRAIVKKSKEKEAA
;
A
#
# COMPACT_ATOMS: atom_id res chain seq x y z
N MET A 1 -6.11 -6.39 -4.70
CA MET A 1 -4.64 -6.55 -4.58
C MET A 1 -4.19 -7.26 -3.32
N ALA A 2 -4.79 -7.04 -2.15
CA ALA A 2 -4.45 -7.80 -0.94
C ALA A 2 -4.49 -9.34 -1.17
N HIS A 3 -5.49 -9.83 -1.90
CA HIS A 3 -5.57 -11.26 -2.25
C HIS A 3 -4.43 -11.76 -3.15
N VAL A 4 -3.98 -10.93 -4.10
CA VAL A 4 -2.87 -11.28 -5.02
C VAL A 4 -1.57 -11.34 -4.21
N LEU A 5 -1.31 -10.32 -3.40
CA LEU A 5 -0.11 -10.28 -2.55
C LEU A 5 -0.11 -11.44 -1.54
N ARG A 6 -1.26 -11.74 -0.92
CA ARG A 6 -1.41 -12.88 -0.01
C ARG A 6 -1.15 -14.22 -0.71
N ALA A 7 -1.59 -14.38 -1.97
CA ALA A 7 -1.30 -15.59 -2.73
C ALA A 7 0.22 -15.78 -2.92
N PHE A 8 0.94 -14.75 -3.34
CA PHE A 8 2.41 -14.81 -3.43
C PHE A 8 3.08 -15.01 -2.08
N SER A 9 2.58 -14.37 -1.02
CA SER A 9 3.12 -14.53 0.35
C SER A 9 2.93 -15.95 0.89
N ASN A 10 1.92 -16.66 0.39
CA ASN A 10 1.67 -18.07 0.67
C ASN A 10 2.41 -19.03 -0.29
N GLY A 11 3.34 -18.52 -1.12
CA GLY A 11 4.18 -19.32 -1.99
C GLY A 11 3.52 -19.74 -3.32
N MET A 12 2.49 -19.05 -3.79
CA MET A 12 1.92 -19.33 -5.12
C MET A 12 2.83 -18.82 -6.23
N ASP A 13 3.12 -19.66 -7.23
CA ASP A 13 4.03 -19.34 -8.34
C ASP A 13 3.44 -18.36 -9.37
N GLY A 14 2.11 -18.25 -9.40
CA GLY A 14 1.40 -17.34 -10.28
C GLY A 14 -0.05 -17.12 -9.88
N VAL A 15 -0.61 -15.99 -10.29
CA VAL A 15 -1.99 -15.58 -10.03
C VAL A 15 -2.68 -15.22 -11.35
N PHE A 16 -3.79 -15.89 -11.63
CA PHE A 16 -4.67 -15.60 -12.76
C PHE A 16 -5.93 -14.89 -12.30
N ILE A 17 -6.33 -13.84 -13.01
CA ILE A 17 -7.53 -13.05 -12.75
C ILE A 17 -8.40 -13.06 -14.02
N GLY A 18 -9.57 -13.67 -13.96
CA GLY A 18 -10.60 -13.50 -14.99
C GLY A 18 -11.47 -12.27 -14.70
N ALA A 19 -11.83 -11.52 -15.73
CA ALA A 19 -12.70 -10.36 -15.61
C ALA A 19 -13.62 -10.21 -16.84
N CYS A 20 -14.79 -9.59 -16.65
CA CYS A 20 -15.65 -9.18 -17.77
C CYS A 20 -14.91 -8.21 -18.69
N HIS A 21 -15.21 -8.27 -20.00
CA HIS A 21 -14.71 -7.30 -20.97
C HIS A 21 -14.91 -5.86 -20.48
N LEU A 22 -13.99 -4.99 -20.90
CA LEU A 22 -14.08 -3.57 -20.58
C LEU A 22 -15.44 -3.04 -21.06
N ASP A 23 -16.01 -2.14 -20.27
CA ASP A 23 -17.37 -1.60 -20.45
C ASP A 23 -18.54 -2.59 -20.26
N GLU A 24 -18.29 -3.89 -20.03
CA GLU A 24 -19.30 -4.92 -19.76
C GLU A 24 -19.41 -5.31 -18.27
N CYS A 25 -18.90 -4.48 -17.34
CA CYS A 25 -18.89 -4.82 -15.92
C CYS A 25 -20.29 -4.72 -15.28
N ASN A 26 -20.76 -5.82 -14.67
CA ASN A 26 -22.15 -5.96 -14.19
C ASN A 26 -22.52 -5.12 -12.94
N TYR A 27 -21.58 -4.88 -12.01
CA TYR A 27 -21.92 -4.37 -10.67
C TYR A 27 -21.45 -2.94 -10.38
N VAL A 28 -20.53 -2.42 -11.19
CA VAL A 28 -20.10 -1.03 -11.30
C VAL A 28 -19.49 -0.94 -12.68
N THR A 29 -20.02 -0.14 -13.60
CA THR A 29 -19.58 -0.06 -15.01
C THR A 29 -18.08 0.18 -15.21
N HIS A 30 -17.34 0.51 -14.14
CA HIS A 30 -15.91 0.83 -14.18
C HIS A 30 -15.03 0.00 -13.25
N GLY A 31 -15.56 -1.03 -12.57
CA GLY A 31 -14.80 -1.83 -11.60
C GLY A 31 -13.63 -2.59 -12.22
N ASN A 32 -13.82 -3.11 -13.43
CA ASN A 32 -12.78 -3.82 -14.18
C ASN A 32 -11.64 -2.91 -14.67
N PHE A 33 -11.89 -1.63 -14.97
CA PHE A 33 -10.84 -0.66 -15.27
C PHE A 33 -9.92 -0.42 -14.05
N ILE A 34 -10.51 -0.21 -12.88
CA ILE A 34 -9.72 -0.06 -11.64
C ILE A 34 -8.92 -1.33 -11.36
N ALA A 35 -9.52 -2.51 -11.52
CA ALA A 35 -8.84 -3.78 -11.35
C ALA A 35 -7.66 -3.93 -12.33
N LYS A 36 -7.82 -3.53 -13.60
CA LYS A 36 -6.77 -3.53 -14.61
C LYS A 36 -5.62 -2.61 -14.23
N ASN A 37 -5.91 -1.37 -13.85
CA ASN A 37 -4.89 -0.41 -13.42
C ASN A 37 -4.14 -0.89 -12.17
N MET A 38 -4.86 -1.53 -11.23
CA MET A 38 -4.24 -2.17 -10.09
C MET A 38 -3.28 -3.30 -10.51
N VAL A 39 -3.63 -4.13 -11.50
CA VAL A 39 -2.76 -5.18 -12.04
C VAL A 39 -1.52 -4.58 -12.71
N LEU A 40 -1.67 -3.51 -13.50
CA LEU A 40 -0.53 -2.81 -14.11
C LEU A 40 0.43 -2.26 -13.05
N LEU A 41 -0.11 -1.60 -12.02
CA LEU A 41 0.66 -1.12 -10.88
C LEU A 41 1.41 -2.26 -10.18
N PHE A 42 0.72 -3.36 -9.88
CA PHE A 42 1.34 -4.46 -9.16
C PHE A 42 2.38 -5.20 -9.99
N LYS A 43 2.20 -5.34 -11.31
CA LYS A 43 3.25 -5.84 -12.21
C LYS A 43 4.52 -5.00 -12.12
N LYS A 44 4.40 -3.67 -12.08
CA LYS A 44 5.57 -2.79 -11.92
C LYS A 44 6.19 -2.87 -10.53
N ILE A 45 5.39 -3.10 -9.50
CA ILE A 45 5.90 -3.42 -8.15
C ILE A 45 6.66 -4.75 -8.16
N MET A 46 6.14 -5.79 -8.83
CA MET A 46 6.81 -7.08 -8.96
C MET A 46 8.18 -6.93 -9.64
N GLU A 47 8.23 -6.18 -10.75
CA GLU A 47 9.50 -5.85 -11.41
C GLU A 47 10.47 -5.12 -10.46
N HIS A 48 9.98 -4.16 -9.66
CA HIS A 48 10.80 -3.41 -8.71
C HIS A 48 11.42 -4.30 -7.62
N ILE A 49 10.68 -5.29 -7.13
CA ILE A 49 11.19 -6.25 -6.13
C ILE A 49 11.98 -7.41 -6.75
N GLY A 50 12.10 -7.46 -8.08
CA GLY A 50 12.86 -8.50 -8.80
C GLY A 50 12.07 -9.77 -9.13
N LEU A 51 10.74 -9.74 -9.05
CA LEU A 51 9.88 -10.84 -9.48
C LEU A 51 9.40 -10.63 -10.92
N ASN A 52 9.25 -11.72 -11.67
CA ASN A 52 8.77 -11.63 -13.04
C ASN A 52 7.27 -11.22 -13.08
N PRO A 53 6.90 -10.10 -13.74
CA PRO A 53 5.52 -9.62 -13.82
C PRO A 53 4.57 -10.55 -14.58
N ASP A 54 5.09 -11.51 -15.35
CA ASP A 54 4.27 -12.52 -16.05
C ASP A 54 3.72 -13.59 -15.12
N ARG A 55 4.16 -13.62 -13.85
CA ARG A 55 3.50 -14.40 -12.80
C ARG A 55 2.11 -13.90 -12.43
N LEU A 56 1.73 -12.69 -12.87
CA LEU A 56 0.38 -12.14 -12.70
C LEU A 56 -0.27 -11.95 -14.07
N ARG A 57 -1.40 -12.60 -14.31
CA ARG A 57 -2.19 -12.41 -15.55
C ARG A 57 -3.60 -11.99 -15.23
N MET A 58 -4.08 -10.98 -15.94
CA MET A 58 -5.50 -10.62 -15.96
C MET A 58 -6.01 -10.78 -17.38
N GLN A 59 -7.07 -11.58 -17.54
CA GLN A 59 -7.68 -11.90 -18.81
C GLN A 59 -9.13 -11.42 -18.83
N PHE A 60 -9.50 -10.76 -19.91
CA PHE A 60 -10.88 -10.35 -20.17
C PHE A 60 -11.61 -11.40 -20.99
N MET A 61 -12.82 -11.75 -20.56
CA MET A 61 -13.70 -12.73 -21.18
C MET A 61 -15.14 -12.53 -20.69
N SER A 62 -16.10 -12.90 -21.53
CA SER A 62 -17.52 -13.03 -21.21
C SER A 62 -17.82 -14.45 -20.68
N ALA A 63 -19.02 -14.63 -20.14
CA ALA A 63 -19.48 -15.94 -19.65
C ALA A 63 -19.64 -17.00 -20.77
N ALA A 64 -19.78 -16.57 -22.03
CA ALA A 64 -19.94 -17.46 -23.18
C ALA A 64 -18.61 -17.92 -23.80
N GLU A 65 -17.48 -17.32 -23.40
CA GLU A 65 -16.16 -17.57 -24.00
C GLU A 65 -15.36 -18.64 -23.24
N ALA A 66 -15.95 -19.82 -23.07
CA ALA A 66 -15.31 -20.93 -22.37
C ALA A 66 -14.00 -21.40 -23.04
N ASN A 67 -13.93 -21.34 -24.37
CA ASN A 67 -12.72 -21.62 -25.14
C ASN A 67 -11.59 -20.64 -24.80
N VAL A 68 -11.88 -19.34 -24.74
CA VAL A 68 -10.89 -18.30 -24.38
C VAL A 68 -10.37 -18.53 -22.97
N PHE A 69 -11.23 -18.91 -22.01
CA PHE A 69 -10.81 -19.27 -20.66
C PHE A 69 -9.83 -20.45 -20.66
N ALA A 70 -10.18 -21.55 -21.34
CA ALA A 70 -9.36 -22.75 -21.41
C ALA A 70 -8.00 -22.46 -22.05
N GLU A 71 -7.98 -21.77 -23.19
CA GLU A 71 -6.74 -21.38 -23.88
C GLU A 71 -5.87 -20.46 -23.01
N SER A 72 -6.48 -19.45 -22.39
CA SER A 72 -5.77 -18.47 -21.57
C SER A 72 -5.15 -19.09 -20.32
N THR A 73 -5.87 -20.00 -19.66
CA THR A 73 -5.39 -20.71 -18.47
C THR A 73 -4.31 -21.73 -18.82
N ASN A 74 -4.49 -22.52 -19.88
CA ASN A 74 -3.47 -23.45 -20.36
C ASN A 74 -2.17 -22.72 -20.75
N SER A 75 -2.29 -21.62 -21.49
CA SER A 75 -1.15 -20.75 -21.83
C SER A 75 -0.47 -20.19 -20.57
N PHE A 76 -1.25 -19.74 -19.59
CA PHE A 76 -0.69 -19.20 -18.35
C PHE A 76 0.04 -20.27 -17.54
N ILE A 77 -0.52 -21.47 -17.42
CA ILE A 77 0.13 -22.61 -16.76
C ILE A 77 1.46 -22.93 -17.42
N LYS A 78 1.53 -22.89 -18.75
CA LYS A 78 2.78 -23.08 -19.49
C LYS A 78 3.82 -22.03 -19.10
N THR A 79 3.43 -20.75 -19.09
CA THR A 79 4.31 -19.65 -18.64
C THR A 79 4.80 -19.87 -17.21
N ILE A 80 3.92 -20.23 -16.26
CA ILE A 80 4.34 -20.45 -14.86
C ILE A 80 5.29 -21.64 -14.73
N LYS A 81 5.06 -22.73 -15.49
CA LYS A 81 5.98 -23.88 -15.51
C LYS A 81 7.35 -23.51 -16.04
N GLU A 82 7.44 -22.67 -17.08
CA GLU A 82 8.70 -22.17 -17.63
C GLU A 82 9.42 -21.24 -16.64
N LEU A 83 8.68 -20.39 -15.93
CA LEU A 83 9.22 -19.52 -14.88
C LEU A 83 9.64 -20.29 -13.63
N GLY A 84 9.16 -21.52 -13.44
CA GLY A 84 9.48 -22.34 -12.27
C GLY A 84 8.95 -21.76 -10.95
N PRO A 85 9.38 -22.34 -9.81
CA PRO A 85 8.93 -21.90 -8.49
C PRO A 85 9.24 -20.42 -8.23
N LEU A 86 8.37 -19.75 -7.47
CA LEU A 86 8.49 -18.33 -7.15
C LEU A 86 9.91 -17.98 -6.65
N GLY A 87 10.55 -17.03 -7.33
CA GLY A 87 11.86 -16.48 -6.98
C GLY A 87 13.06 -17.35 -7.35
N LYS A 88 12.93 -18.67 -7.51
CA LYS A 88 14.07 -19.55 -7.79
C LYS A 88 14.77 -19.22 -9.11
N ASN A 89 14.02 -19.08 -10.19
CA ASN A 89 14.58 -18.70 -11.50
C ASN A 89 14.88 -17.21 -11.60
N GLU A 90 14.36 -16.40 -10.67
CA GLU A 90 14.73 -15.00 -10.50
C GLU A 90 15.97 -14.79 -9.61
N GLY A 91 16.57 -15.86 -9.09
CA GLY A 91 17.76 -15.80 -8.25
C GLY A 91 17.50 -15.26 -6.84
N LEU A 92 16.26 -15.37 -6.35
CA LEU A 92 15.84 -14.95 -5.01
C LEU A 92 15.63 -16.17 -4.12
N ASP A 93 16.13 -16.10 -2.89
CA ASP A 93 15.83 -17.11 -1.88
C ASP A 93 14.49 -16.87 -1.16
N ASP A 94 14.05 -17.86 -0.39
CA ASP A 94 12.73 -17.83 0.26
C ASP A 94 12.64 -16.77 1.38
N GLU A 95 13.76 -16.37 1.97
CA GLU A 95 13.81 -15.31 2.97
C GLU A 95 13.73 -13.92 2.33
N GLU A 96 14.46 -13.72 1.24
CA GLU A 96 14.40 -12.50 0.43
C GLU A 96 13.00 -12.25 -0.11
N ILE A 97 12.35 -13.28 -0.67
CA ILE A 97 10.97 -13.17 -1.17
C ILE A 97 10.02 -12.74 -0.06
N ARG A 98 10.07 -13.42 1.10
CA ARG A 98 9.21 -13.09 2.24
C ARG A 98 9.44 -11.66 2.73
N SER A 99 10.69 -11.24 2.85
CA SER A 99 11.06 -9.89 3.26
C SER A 99 10.53 -8.83 2.28
N LYS A 100 10.75 -9.03 0.98
CA LYS A 100 10.29 -8.12 -0.07
C LYS A 100 8.77 -8.04 -0.15
N LEU A 101 8.07 -9.18 -0.09
CA LEU A 101 6.60 -9.20 -0.10
C LEU A 101 6.00 -8.52 1.14
N ALA A 102 6.61 -8.71 2.33
CA ALA A 102 6.21 -8.02 3.55
C ALA A 102 6.40 -6.49 3.46
N GLN A 103 7.50 -6.04 2.84
CA GLN A 103 7.71 -4.62 2.56
C GLN A 103 6.61 -4.06 1.64
N VAL A 104 6.28 -4.79 0.56
CA VAL A 104 5.16 -4.41 -0.33
C VAL A 104 3.86 -4.34 0.44
N GLU A 105 3.56 -5.32 1.31
CA GLU A 105 2.34 -5.35 2.12
C GLU A 105 2.18 -4.09 2.97
N LYS A 106 3.26 -3.69 3.65
CA LYS A 106 3.29 -2.49 4.49
C LYS A 106 3.08 -1.20 3.69
N LEU A 107 3.63 -1.11 2.48
CA LEU A 107 3.56 0.08 1.64
C LEU A 107 2.32 0.15 0.75
N LEU A 108 1.68 -0.98 0.44
CA LEU A 108 0.57 -1.05 -0.51
C LEU A 108 -0.60 -0.09 -0.16
N PRO A 109 -0.99 0.12 1.11
CA PRO A 109 -2.03 1.10 1.45
C PRO A 109 -1.63 2.54 1.07
N TYR A 110 -0.39 2.94 1.37
CA TYR A 110 0.14 4.25 0.98
C TYR A 110 0.22 4.38 -0.54
N ILE A 111 0.79 3.38 -1.23
CA ILE A 111 0.91 3.38 -2.69
C ILE A 111 -0.45 3.59 -3.35
N LYS A 112 -1.49 2.87 -2.91
CA LYS A 112 -2.85 3.04 -3.43
C LYS A 112 -3.42 4.44 -3.24
N ILE A 113 -3.12 5.08 -2.11
CA ILE A 113 -3.55 6.45 -1.84
C ILE A 113 -2.79 7.41 -2.77
N ALA A 114 -1.48 7.25 -2.89
CA ALA A 114 -0.62 8.07 -3.74
C ALA A 114 -0.98 7.95 -5.23
N THR A 115 -1.35 6.76 -5.70
CA THR A 115 -1.71 6.48 -7.10
C THR A 115 -3.22 6.52 -7.35
N LYS A 116 -4.04 7.00 -6.39
CA LYS A 116 -5.50 6.90 -6.43
C LYS A 116 -6.12 7.45 -7.72
N GLU A 117 -5.64 8.59 -8.19
CA GLU A 117 -6.17 9.22 -9.39
C GLU A 117 -5.78 8.45 -10.66
N LYS A 118 -4.56 7.91 -10.72
CA LYS A 118 -4.15 7.03 -11.81
C LYS A 118 -4.98 5.75 -11.85
N LEU A 119 -5.25 5.17 -10.69
CA LEU A 119 -6.04 3.94 -10.60
C LEU A 119 -7.48 4.08 -11.12
N LYS A 120 -8.05 5.29 -11.09
CA LYS A 120 -9.41 5.56 -11.60
C LYS A 120 -9.46 5.88 -13.10
N LYS A 121 -8.33 6.15 -13.75
CA LYS A 121 -8.31 6.55 -15.16
C LYS A 121 -8.80 5.39 -16.04
N ARG A 122 -9.65 5.68 -17.02
CA ARG A 122 -9.94 4.71 -18.08
C ARG A 122 -8.84 4.80 -19.11
N LEU A 123 -8.19 3.67 -19.35
CA LEU A 123 -7.07 3.56 -20.25
C LEU A 123 -7.48 2.75 -21.47
N SER A 124 -7.11 3.23 -22.65
CA SER A 124 -7.11 2.42 -23.86
C SER A 124 -5.92 1.44 -23.85
N GLN A 125 -5.94 0.46 -24.76
CA GLN A 125 -4.97 -0.63 -24.77
C GLN A 125 -3.52 -0.15 -25.01
N ASP A 126 -3.36 0.89 -25.84
CA ASP A 126 -2.08 1.56 -26.14
C ASP A 126 -1.55 2.38 -24.96
N GLU A 127 -2.42 2.83 -24.05
CA GLU A 127 -2.00 3.58 -22.85
C GLU A 127 -1.48 2.67 -21.72
N TYR A 128 -1.62 1.35 -21.81
CA TYR A 128 -1.22 0.44 -20.74
C TYR A 128 0.29 0.37 -20.56
N GLU A 129 1.02 0.36 -21.67
CA GLU A 129 2.47 0.27 -21.66
C GLU A 129 3.05 1.59 -21.14
N GLY A 130 3.96 1.50 -20.16
CA GLY A 130 4.55 2.68 -19.54
C GLY A 130 3.61 3.49 -18.63
N TYR A 131 2.34 3.08 -18.45
CA TYR A 131 1.41 3.82 -17.59
C TYR A 131 1.95 4.01 -16.17
N PHE A 132 2.53 2.96 -15.60
CA PHE A 132 3.35 3.02 -14.39
C PHE A 132 4.81 2.79 -14.79
N THR A 133 5.70 3.67 -14.36
CA THR A 133 7.14 3.60 -14.70
C THR A 133 7.97 3.05 -13.55
N LYS A 134 9.16 2.52 -13.84
CA LYS A 134 10.09 2.03 -12.80
C LYS A 134 10.48 3.14 -11.83
N ASP A 135 10.77 4.34 -12.34
CA ASP A 135 11.15 5.50 -11.51
C ASP A 135 10.01 6.00 -10.63
N GLU A 136 8.76 5.91 -11.11
CA GLU A 136 7.59 6.20 -10.27
C GLU A 136 7.46 5.20 -9.13
N ILE A 137 7.61 3.90 -9.39
CA ILE A 137 7.57 2.88 -8.34
C ILE A 137 8.73 3.05 -7.36
N ALA A 138 9.95 3.27 -7.84
CA ALA A 138 11.11 3.50 -6.98
C ALA A 138 10.87 4.68 -6.02
N ARG A 139 10.40 5.83 -6.52
CA ARG A 139 10.05 6.98 -5.68
C ARG A 139 8.97 6.66 -4.64
N LEU A 140 7.96 5.86 -4.98
CA LEU A 140 6.93 5.45 -4.02
C LEU A 140 7.49 4.60 -2.87
N PHE A 141 8.57 3.85 -3.11
CA PHE A 141 9.24 3.08 -2.05
C PHE A 141 10.21 3.96 -1.25
N ASP A 142 11.02 4.76 -1.92
CA ASP A 142 12.08 5.58 -1.30
C ASP A 142 11.52 6.80 -0.54
N GLU A 143 10.45 7.40 -1.04
CA GLU A 143 9.84 8.61 -0.48
C GLU A 143 8.62 8.31 0.41
N ALA A 144 8.44 7.03 0.79
CA ALA A 144 7.32 6.59 1.62
C ALA A 144 7.33 7.31 2.99
N PRO A 145 6.31 8.15 3.31
CA PRO A 145 6.39 9.05 4.44
C PRO A 145 6.33 8.30 5.77
N SER A 146 6.98 8.86 6.78
CA SER A 146 6.80 8.48 8.16
C SER A 146 6.11 9.62 8.91
N TYR A 147 5.36 9.27 9.95
CA TYR A 147 4.62 10.23 10.76
C TYR A 147 5.13 10.20 12.19
N TYR A 148 5.33 11.38 12.76
CA TYR A 148 5.83 11.54 14.13
C TYR A 148 4.94 12.49 14.92
N ILE A 149 4.66 12.14 16.18
CA ILE A 149 3.87 12.98 17.09
C ILE A 149 4.84 13.79 17.94
N GLN A 150 4.80 15.11 17.80
CA GLN A 150 5.59 16.08 18.54
C GLN A 150 5.16 16.11 20.02
N PRO A 151 6.03 15.69 20.97
CA PRO A 151 5.66 15.59 22.38
C PRO A 151 5.26 16.92 23.03
N ASP A 152 5.88 18.02 22.59
CA ASP A 152 5.65 19.38 23.07
C ASP A 152 4.29 19.95 22.61
N LYS A 153 3.70 19.39 21.56
CA LYS A 153 2.42 19.87 20.99
C LYS A 153 1.24 18.98 21.31
N CYS A 154 1.46 17.68 21.50
CA CYS A 154 0.39 16.72 21.70
C CYS A 154 -0.41 17.00 22.99
N GLN A 155 -1.73 17.06 22.87
CA GLN A 155 -2.64 17.31 24.00
C GLN A 155 -3.43 16.06 24.46
N ALA A 156 -2.97 14.86 24.09
CA ALA A 156 -3.61 13.58 24.43
C ALA A 156 -5.12 13.50 24.14
N CYS A 157 -5.59 14.10 23.04
CA CYS A 157 -7.02 14.18 22.69
C CYS A 157 -7.64 12.89 22.12
N MET A 158 -6.81 11.87 21.90
CA MET A 158 -7.13 10.54 21.32
C MET A 158 -7.71 10.51 19.89
N THR A 159 -7.87 11.64 19.20
CA THR A 159 -8.45 11.65 17.84
C THR A 159 -7.64 10.84 16.83
N CYS A 160 -6.31 10.96 16.82
CA CYS A 160 -5.45 10.20 15.91
C CYS A 160 -5.51 8.69 16.17
N ALA A 161 -5.60 8.26 17.43
CA ALA A 161 -5.72 6.85 17.79
C ALA A 161 -7.05 6.25 17.31
N ARG A 162 -8.17 6.93 17.56
CA ARG A 162 -9.51 6.48 17.15
C ARG A 162 -9.69 6.40 15.63
N ARG A 163 -8.92 7.18 14.87
CA ARG A 163 -9.00 7.25 13.41
C ARG A 163 -7.94 6.41 12.71
N CYS A 164 -7.01 5.81 13.44
CA CYS A 164 -5.95 5.01 12.84
C CYS A 164 -6.51 3.68 12.34
N PRO A 165 -6.54 3.42 11.02
CA PRO A 165 -7.08 2.18 10.48
C PRO A 165 -6.20 0.94 10.77
N ALA A 166 -4.94 1.16 11.16
CA ALA A 166 -3.98 0.11 11.47
C ALA A 166 -3.71 -0.04 12.98
N GLU A 167 -4.45 0.70 13.82
CA GLU A 167 -4.28 0.69 15.28
C GLU A 167 -2.81 0.93 15.73
N ALA A 168 -2.05 1.67 14.92
CA ALA A 168 -0.62 1.91 15.10
C ALA A 168 -0.30 3.01 16.12
N ILE A 169 -1.31 3.56 16.82
CA ILE A 169 -1.13 4.66 17.76
C ILE A 169 -1.20 4.12 19.19
N ILE A 170 -0.06 4.13 19.87
CA ILE A 170 0.03 3.85 21.30
C ILE A 170 -0.50 5.09 22.03
N SER A 171 -1.65 4.95 22.69
CA SER A 171 -2.32 6.06 23.38
C SER A 171 -2.63 5.69 24.82
N VAL A 172 -2.19 6.56 25.75
CA VAL A 172 -2.44 6.44 27.19
C VAL A 172 -3.06 7.75 27.67
N LYS A 173 -3.98 7.66 28.63
CA LYS A 173 -4.70 8.83 29.17
C LYS A 173 -3.70 9.81 29.79
N LYS A 174 -3.78 11.08 29.36
CA LYS A 174 -2.87 12.18 29.78
C LYS A 174 -1.40 11.98 29.38
N GLU A 175 -1.13 11.17 28.37
CA GLU A 175 0.21 11.00 27.82
C GLU A 175 0.28 11.35 26.34
N VAL A 176 1.45 11.83 25.91
CA VAL A 176 1.82 12.00 24.51
C VAL A 176 1.69 10.65 23.82
N HIS A 177 0.87 10.60 22.77
CA HIS A 177 0.76 9.38 21.96
C HIS A 177 2.01 9.16 21.12
N VAL A 178 2.26 7.90 20.80
CA VAL A 178 3.40 7.46 19.97
C VAL A 178 2.88 6.65 18.79
N ILE A 179 3.48 6.83 17.62
CA ILE A 179 3.16 6.02 16.44
C ILE A 179 4.16 4.86 16.39
N ASP A 180 3.63 3.65 16.49
CA ASP A 180 4.35 2.41 16.22
C ASP A 180 4.67 2.36 14.70
N GLN A 181 5.93 2.57 14.35
CA GLN A 181 6.38 2.62 12.96
C GLN A 181 6.33 1.25 12.29
N ASP A 182 6.28 0.16 13.05
CA ASP A 182 6.19 -1.20 12.51
C ASP A 182 4.78 -1.51 12.05
N LYS A 183 3.78 -1.07 12.82
CA LYS A 183 2.35 -1.20 12.46
C LYS A 183 1.84 -0.12 11.50
N CYS A 184 2.53 1.01 11.39
CA CYS A 184 2.07 2.14 10.58
C CYS A 184 2.02 1.81 9.08
N ILE A 185 0.84 1.91 8.48
CA ILE A 185 0.59 1.75 7.03
C ILE A 185 0.76 3.04 6.21
N LYS A 186 1.31 4.09 6.83
CA LYS A 186 1.66 5.37 6.18
C LYS A 186 0.50 6.08 5.43
N CYS A 187 -0.74 5.89 5.89
CA CYS A 187 -1.93 6.43 5.22
C CYS A 187 -2.16 7.94 5.42
N GLY A 188 -1.49 8.57 6.39
CA GLY A 188 -1.64 10.00 6.67
C GLY A 188 -2.90 10.43 7.42
N THR A 189 -3.79 9.50 7.78
CA THR A 189 -5.02 9.85 8.53
C THR A 189 -4.71 10.59 9.83
N CYS A 190 -3.62 10.23 10.53
CA CYS A 190 -3.27 10.87 11.79
C CYS A 190 -2.99 12.37 11.64
N ILE A 191 -2.23 12.79 10.63
CA ILE A 191 -1.90 14.21 10.41
C ILE A 191 -3.13 15.00 9.98
N GLU A 192 -4.00 14.41 9.16
CA GLU A 192 -5.25 15.03 8.70
C GLU A 192 -6.23 15.29 9.85
N VAL A 193 -6.36 14.35 10.79
CA VAL A 193 -7.31 14.47 11.91
C VAL A 193 -6.72 15.16 13.14
N CYS A 194 -5.43 15.49 13.14
CA CYS A 194 -4.82 16.21 14.24
C CYS A 194 -5.37 17.65 14.27
N PRO A 195 -5.98 18.10 15.38
CA PRO A 195 -6.54 19.45 15.45
C PRO A 195 -5.51 20.52 15.09
N THR A 196 -5.89 21.44 14.20
CA THR A 196 -5.02 22.53 13.71
C THR A 196 -4.47 23.40 14.84
N LYS A 197 -5.24 23.56 15.93
CA LYS A 197 -4.80 24.27 17.15
C LYS A 197 -3.51 23.69 17.75
N PHE A 198 -3.28 22.38 17.63
CA PHE A 198 -2.09 21.73 18.16
C PHE A 198 -1.09 21.43 17.05
N SER A 199 -1.58 20.96 15.89
CA SER A 199 -0.77 20.53 14.74
C SER A 199 0.43 19.69 15.18
N ALA A 200 0.16 18.67 15.99
CA ALA A 200 1.17 17.91 16.71
C ALA A 200 1.79 16.78 15.90
N ILE A 201 1.44 16.60 14.62
CA ILE A 201 1.93 15.50 13.80
C ILE A 201 2.72 16.05 12.62
N THR A 202 3.95 15.58 12.46
CA THR A 202 4.83 15.94 11.34
C THR A 202 4.98 14.77 10.38
N LYS A 203 5.05 15.11 9.09
CA LYS A 203 5.41 14.20 8.01
C LYS A 203 6.93 14.27 7.82
N ILE A 204 7.60 13.12 7.79
CA ILE A 204 9.03 12.98 7.58
C ILE A 204 9.25 12.13 6.33
N VAL A 205 10.15 12.55 5.43
CA VAL A 205 10.53 11.83 4.21
C VAL A 205 12.05 11.81 4.13
N GLY A 206 12.65 10.64 3.85
CA GLY A 206 14.09 10.49 3.68
C GLY A 206 14.94 10.67 4.95
N GLN A 207 14.33 10.82 6.13
CA GLN A 207 15.03 10.93 7.41
C GLN A 207 14.49 9.91 8.43
N PRO A 208 15.33 9.43 9.36
CA PRO A 208 14.89 8.53 10.41
C PRO A 208 13.89 9.22 11.34
N VAL A 209 12.90 8.46 11.80
CA VAL A 209 11.92 8.95 12.76
C VAL A 209 12.61 9.16 14.11
N PRO A 210 12.46 10.32 14.78
CA PRO A 210 13.02 10.54 16.10
C PRO A 210 12.54 9.50 17.11
N PRO A 211 13.38 9.08 18.08
CA PRO A 211 12.96 8.13 19.09
C PRO A 211 11.84 8.75 19.95
N PRO A 212 10.78 7.98 20.26
CA PRO A 212 9.71 8.48 21.12
C PRO A 212 10.20 8.67 22.55
N PRO A 213 9.55 9.55 23.35
CA PRO A 213 9.86 9.65 24.77
C PRO A 213 9.66 8.29 25.48
N PRO A 214 10.51 7.96 26.47
CA PRO A 214 10.37 6.72 27.24
C PRO A 214 9.01 6.59 27.91
N GLU A 215 8.55 5.35 28.08
CA GLU A 215 7.35 5.06 28.87
C GLU A 215 7.50 5.63 30.30
N GLY A 216 6.46 6.32 30.78
CA GLY A 216 6.51 7.05 32.07
C GLY A 216 7.03 8.50 31.99
N LYS A 217 7.66 8.93 30.89
CA LYS A 217 8.07 10.33 30.65
C LYS A 217 7.21 11.03 29.58
N ARG A 218 6.02 10.49 29.30
CA ARG A 218 5.10 10.99 28.27
C ARG A 218 4.01 11.92 28.81
N ALA A 219 4.01 12.23 30.10
CA ALA A 219 2.98 13.08 30.70
C ALA A 219 2.86 14.42 29.97
N ILE A 220 1.63 14.78 29.57
CA ILE A 220 1.40 16.07 28.90
C ILE A 220 1.54 17.21 29.90
N VAL A 221 2.29 18.25 29.52
CA VAL A 221 2.26 19.54 30.21
C VAL A 221 1.17 20.37 29.55
N LYS A 222 0.04 20.56 30.25
CA LYS A 222 -1.01 21.47 29.76
C LYS A 222 -0.42 22.87 29.72
N LYS A 223 -0.42 23.53 28.54
CA LYS A 223 -0.29 24.99 28.49
C LYS A 223 -1.52 25.58 29.16
N SER A 224 -1.41 25.89 30.45
CA SER A 224 -2.36 26.74 31.16
C SER A 224 -2.48 28.06 30.39
N LYS A 225 -3.71 28.54 30.22
CA LYS A 225 -3.99 29.90 29.73
C LYS A 225 -3.29 30.90 30.65
N GLU A 226 -2.14 31.43 30.27
CA GLU A 226 -1.59 32.64 30.87
C GLU A 226 -2.10 33.85 30.06
N LYS A 227 -3.14 34.47 30.64
CA LYS A 227 -3.54 35.89 30.60
C LYS A 227 -3.31 36.70 29.30
N GLU A 228 -4.40 36.96 28.58
CA GLU A 228 -4.67 38.30 28.04
C GLU A 228 -5.76 38.93 28.92
N ALA A 229 -5.30 39.57 29.98
CA ALA A 229 -5.97 40.68 30.64
C ALA A 229 -4.87 41.73 30.82
N ALA A 230 -4.70 42.54 29.78
CA ALA A 230 -4.00 43.82 29.79
C ALA A 230 -4.79 44.74 28.86
#